data_AF-A0A7N4NM90-F1
#
_entry.id   AF-A0A7N4NM90-F1
#
_cell.length_a   1.000
_cell.length_b   1.000
_cell.length_c   1.000
_cell.angle_alpha   90.00
_cell.angle_beta   90.00
_cell.angle_gamma   90.00
#
_symmetry.space_group_name_H-M   'P 1'
#
loop_
_entity.id
_entity.type
_entity.pdbx_description
1 polymer ?
#
loop_
_entity_poly.entity_id
_entity_poly.type
_entity_poly.pdbx_seq_one_letter_code
_entity_poly.pdbx_strand_id
1 'polypeptide(L)'
;MGVNAVHWFRKGLRLHDNPALKECIEGADTVRCVYILDPWFAGSSNVGINRWRFLLQCLEDLDANLRKLNSRLFVIRGQPADVFPRLFKEWNIAKLSIEYDSEPFGKERDAAIKKLASEAGVEVIVRISHTLYDLDKIIELNGGQPPLTYKRFQTLISKMEPLATPVETITPEVMLKCVTPLSDEHDEKYGVPSLEELGFDTDGLPSAVWPGGETEALTRLERHLERKAWVANFERPRMNANSLLASPTGLSPYLRFGCLSCRLFYFKLTDLYKKVKKNSSPPLSLYGQLLWREFFYTAATNNPRFDKMEGNPICVQIPWDRNPEALAKWAEGRTGFPWIDAIMTQLRQEGWIHHLARHAVACFLTRGDLWISWEEGMKVFEELLLDADWSINAGSWMWLSCSSFFQQFFHCYCPVGFGRRTDPNGDYIRRYLPVLRGFPAKYIYDPWNAPEGIQKVAKCLIGVNYPKPMVNHAEASRLNIERMKQIYQQLSRYRGLGLLASVPSNPNGNGGLMGYTSGENGPACNSGGGAPVGASDGQILQSCALPEPPAGASCIQQSGYSQGSGISHYSHEDSQQAYILKQGRSSLSGGKRPRQEEETQSVGPKVQRQSVN
;
A
#
# COMPACT_ATOMS: atom_id res chain seq x y z
N MET A 1 -7.21 -2.91 -43.40
CA MET A 1 -6.27 -2.18 -42.52
C MET A 1 -5.90 -3.12 -41.40
N GLY A 2 -4.62 -3.17 -40.99
CA GLY A 2 -4.21 -4.02 -39.88
C GLY A 2 -4.77 -3.54 -38.54
N VAL A 3 -4.92 -4.44 -37.58
CA VAL A 3 -5.40 -4.18 -36.22
C VAL A 3 -4.21 -3.69 -35.38
N ASN A 4 -4.18 -2.40 -35.08
CA ASN A 4 -3.15 -1.80 -34.22
C ASN A 4 -3.65 -1.72 -32.77
N ALA A 5 -2.87 -2.27 -31.84
CA ALA A 5 -3.23 -2.40 -30.46
C ALA A 5 -2.28 -1.60 -29.54
N VAL A 6 -2.82 -1.11 -28.43
CA VAL A 6 -2.05 -0.48 -27.35
C VAL A 6 -2.40 -1.16 -26.04
N HIS A 7 -1.38 -1.57 -25.28
CA HIS A 7 -1.55 -1.94 -23.88
C HIS A 7 -1.00 -0.83 -23.00
N TRP A 8 -1.85 -0.28 -22.11
CA TRP A 8 -1.47 0.81 -21.22
C TRP A 8 -1.18 0.33 -19.80
N PHE A 9 0.10 0.36 -19.46
CA PHE A 9 0.61 0.09 -18.12
C PHE A 9 0.37 1.30 -17.19
N ARG A 10 -0.10 1.03 -15.96
CA ARG A 10 -0.12 2.01 -14.85
C ARG A 10 0.33 1.34 -13.56
N LYS A 11 -0.45 0.34 -13.13
CA LYS A 11 -0.04 -0.76 -12.25
C LYS A 11 0.33 -1.93 -13.17
N GLY A 12 0.31 -3.15 -12.66
CA GLY A 12 0.49 -4.33 -13.50
C GLY A 12 1.78 -4.32 -14.33
N LEU A 13 2.87 -3.75 -13.79
CA LEU A 13 4.15 -3.57 -14.48
C LEU A 13 4.89 -4.91 -14.63
N ARG A 14 4.29 -5.84 -15.39
CA ARG A 14 4.74 -7.22 -15.60
C ARG A 14 4.21 -7.80 -16.91
N LEU A 15 4.91 -8.80 -17.42
CA LEU A 15 4.49 -9.63 -18.55
C LEU A 15 3.84 -10.95 -18.10
N HIS A 16 4.18 -11.47 -16.92
CA HIS A 16 3.48 -12.64 -16.36
C HIS A 16 2.08 -12.29 -15.85
N ASP A 17 1.13 -13.22 -15.98
CA ASP A 17 -0.25 -13.04 -15.52
C ASP A 17 -0.85 -11.67 -15.87
N ASN A 18 -0.74 -11.29 -17.14
CA ASN A 18 -1.27 -10.06 -17.68
C ASN A 18 -2.38 -10.37 -18.70
N PRO A 19 -3.62 -10.66 -18.25
CA PRO A 19 -4.73 -11.03 -19.13
C PRO A 19 -5.14 -9.91 -20.07
N ALA A 20 -5.03 -8.64 -19.65
CA ALA A 20 -5.33 -7.49 -20.50
C ALA A 20 -4.36 -7.38 -21.67
N LEU A 21 -3.05 -7.57 -21.43
CA LEU A 21 -2.04 -7.58 -22.49
C LEU A 21 -2.23 -8.78 -23.42
N LYS A 22 -2.46 -9.98 -22.86
CA LYS A 22 -2.68 -11.21 -23.64
C LYS A 22 -3.83 -11.04 -24.66
N GLU A 23 -4.99 -10.61 -24.20
CA GLU A 23 -6.16 -10.38 -25.08
C GLU A 23 -5.95 -9.23 -26.06
N CYS A 24 -5.13 -8.23 -25.70
CA CYS A 24 -4.77 -7.15 -26.61
C CYS A 24 -3.95 -7.65 -27.80
N ILE A 25 -3.06 -8.62 -27.58
CA ILE A 25 -2.22 -9.23 -28.62
C ILE A 25 -3.05 -10.15 -29.53
N GLU A 26 -4.06 -10.84 -28.98
CA GLU A 26 -4.92 -11.75 -29.74
C GLU A 26 -5.60 -11.05 -30.93
N GLY A 27 -5.26 -11.47 -32.16
CA GLY A 27 -5.79 -10.89 -33.39
C GLY A 27 -5.27 -9.49 -33.76
N ALA A 28 -4.24 -8.99 -33.07
CA ALA A 28 -3.56 -7.74 -33.44
C ALA A 28 -2.42 -8.00 -34.44
N ASP A 29 -2.26 -7.09 -35.41
CA ASP A 29 -1.10 -7.06 -36.32
C ASP A 29 0.06 -6.29 -35.69
N THR A 30 -0.24 -5.24 -34.93
CA THR A 30 0.77 -4.51 -34.16
C THR A 30 0.35 -4.28 -32.71
N VAL A 31 1.33 -4.25 -31.81
CA VAL A 31 1.12 -3.89 -30.41
C VAL A 31 2.18 -2.90 -29.93
N ARG A 32 1.75 -1.85 -29.22
CA ARG A 32 2.61 -0.93 -28.48
C ARG A 32 2.28 -0.97 -26.99
N CYS A 33 3.28 -1.28 -26.18
CA CYS A 33 3.18 -1.22 -24.73
C CYS A 33 3.53 0.20 -24.28
N VAL A 34 2.58 0.91 -23.67
CA VAL A 34 2.76 2.32 -23.27
C VAL A 34 2.73 2.48 -21.76
N TYR A 35 3.55 3.38 -21.25
CA TYR A 35 3.39 3.96 -19.92
C TYR A 35 3.27 5.47 -20.08
N ILE A 36 2.25 6.08 -19.49
CA ILE A 36 2.05 7.53 -19.55
C ILE A 36 2.59 8.13 -18.25
N LEU A 37 3.71 8.84 -18.36
CA LEU A 37 4.39 9.50 -17.26
C LEU A 37 4.03 10.99 -17.30
N ASP A 38 3.47 11.55 -16.23
CA ASP A 38 3.33 13.00 -16.13
C ASP A 38 4.58 13.61 -15.46
N PRO A 39 5.47 14.27 -16.23
CA PRO A 39 6.70 14.82 -15.67
C PRO A 39 6.44 16.02 -14.74
N TRP A 40 5.32 16.75 -14.90
CA TRP A 40 4.98 17.88 -14.02
C TRP A 40 4.62 17.43 -12.61
N PHE A 41 4.24 16.15 -12.46
CA PHE A 41 4.00 15.50 -11.18
C PHE A 41 5.31 15.25 -10.41
N ALA A 42 6.45 15.03 -11.06
CA ALA A 42 7.70 14.69 -10.36
C ALA A 42 8.20 15.82 -9.44
N GLY A 43 8.09 17.08 -9.88
CA GLY A 43 8.51 18.26 -9.10
C GLY A 43 7.42 18.85 -8.19
N SER A 44 6.15 18.49 -8.37
CA SER A 44 5.00 19.13 -7.68
C SER A 44 4.19 18.17 -6.79
N SER A 45 4.52 16.88 -6.75
CA SER A 45 3.77 15.87 -6.00
C SER A 45 4.43 15.51 -4.67
N ASN A 46 3.61 15.05 -3.72
CA ASN A 46 4.06 14.42 -2.47
C ASN A 46 4.65 13.02 -2.72
N VAL A 47 5.48 12.80 -3.74
CA VAL A 47 6.07 11.47 -4.04
C VAL A 47 7.58 11.55 -3.87
N GLY A 48 8.12 10.84 -2.88
CA GLY A 48 9.55 10.84 -2.59
C GLY A 48 10.39 10.11 -3.64
N ILE A 49 11.68 10.45 -3.69
CA ILE A 49 12.67 9.93 -4.65
C ILE A 49 12.73 8.40 -4.69
N ASN A 50 12.52 7.71 -3.56
CA ASN A 50 12.55 6.25 -3.51
C ASN A 50 11.43 5.62 -4.36
N ARG A 51 10.22 6.20 -4.37
CA ARG A 51 9.09 5.71 -5.18
C ARG A 51 9.32 5.98 -6.66
N TRP A 52 9.86 7.14 -7.01
CA TRP A 52 10.26 7.47 -8.38
C TRP A 52 11.34 6.53 -8.90
N ARG A 53 12.41 6.33 -8.12
CA ARG A 53 13.49 5.40 -8.45
C ARG A 53 12.97 3.98 -8.66
N PHE A 54 12.11 3.49 -7.76
CA PHE A 54 11.51 2.16 -7.91
C PHE A 54 10.68 2.07 -9.19
N LEU A 55 9.84 3.08 -9.48
CA LEU A 55 9.05 3.14 -10.71
C LEU A 55 9.94 3.09 -11.95
N LEU A 56 10.96 3.94 -12.04
CA LEU A 56 11.85 3.99 -13.21
C LEU A 56 12.56 2.65 -13.42
N GLN A 57 13.05 2.01 -12.35
CA GLN A 57 13.61 0.66 -12.42
C GLN A 57 12.59 -0.38 -12.88
N CYS A 58 11.31 -0.26 -12.49
CA CYS A 58 10.25 -1.11 -13.04
C CYS A 58 10.06 -0.90 -14.54
N LEU A 59 10.11 0.35 -15.02
CA LEU A 59 9.96 0.67 -16.44
C LEU A 59 11.17 0.21 -17.27
N GLU A 60 12.38 0.35 -16.73
CA GLU A 60 13.61 -0.18 -17.33
C GLU A 60 13.56 -1.71 -17.45
N ASP A 61 13.16 -2.41 -16.39
CA ASP A 61 13.01 -3.87 -16.40
C ASP A 61 11.94 -4.31 -17.41
N LEU A 62 10.83 -3.58 -17.50
CA LEU A 62 9.76 -3.84 -18.46
C LEU A 62 10.23 -3.61 -19.91
N ASP A 63 10.97 -2.53 -20.19
CA ASP A 63 11.58 -2.31 -21.51
C ASP A 63 12.59 -3.41 -21.85
N ALA A 64 13.44 -3.80 -20.91
CA ALA A 64 14.42 -4.88 -21.09
C ALA A 64 13.74 -6.22 -21.38
N ASN A 65 12.62 -6.53 -20.72
CA ASN A 65 11.86 -7.74 -20.98
C ASN A 65 11.09 -7.68 -22.31
N LEU A 66 10.57 -6.52 -22.71
CA LEU A 66 9.95 -6.31 -24.03
C LEU A 66 10.98 -6.41 -25.18
N ARG A 67 12.23 -5.96 -24.96
CA ARG A 67 13.33 -6.13 -25.94
C ARG A 67 13.59 -7.59 -26.29
N LYS A 68 13.47 -8.49 -25.31
CA LYS A 68 13.58 -9.95 -25.53
C LYS A 68 12.47 -10.51 -26.43
N LEU A 69 11.38 -9.76 -26.59
CA LEU A 69 10.23 -10.08 -27.45
C LEU A 69 10.22 -9.27 -28.75
N ASN A 70 11.36 -8.67 -29.14
CA ASN A 70 11.48 -7.76 -30.29
C ASN A 70 10.50 -6.56 -30.22
N SER A 71 10.19 -6.10 -29.01
CA SER A 71 9.34 -4.95 -28.72
C SER A 71 10.10 -3.94 -27.86
N ARG A 72 9.44 -2.85 -27.48
CA ARG A 72 9.96 -1.80 -26.59
C ARG A 72 8.83 -1.21 -25.75
N LEU A 73 9.18 -0.66 -24.59
CA LEU A 73 8.28 0.19 -23.83
C LEU A 73 8.24 1.59 -24.44
N PHE A 74 7.05 2.16 -24.56
CA PHE A 74 6.84 3.53 -24.98
C PHE A 74 6.47 4.40 -23.77
N VAL A 75 7.45 5.11 -23.20
CA VAL A 75 7.19 6.05 -22.10
C VAL A 75 6.78 7.40 -22.69
N ILE A 76 5.52 7.77 -22.50
CA ILE A 76 4.92 8.95 -23.12
C ILE A 76 4.72 10.01 -22.05
N ARG A 77 5.21 11.22 -22.32
CA ARG A 77 5.12 12.33 -21.37
C ARG A 77 3.79 13.05 -21.53
N GLY A 78 3.09 13.28 -20.41
CA GLY A 78 1.87 14.08 -20.35
C GLY A 78 0.71 13.41 -19.62
N GLN A 79 -0.49 13.98 -19.77
CA GLN A 79 -1.71 13.49 -19.15
C GLN A 79 -2.47 12.52 -20.07
N PRO A 80 -3.05 11.42 -19.55
CA PRO A 80 -3.75 10.44 -20.38
C PRO A 80 -4.85 11.04 -21.27
N ALA A 81 -5.62 11.99 -20.74
CA ALA A 81 -6.72 12.62 -21.47
C ALA A 81 -6.25 13.41 -22.71
N ASP A 82 -5.05 13.99 -22.67
CA ASP A 82 -4.47 14.73 -23.80
C ASP A 82 -3.70 13.81 -24.75
N VAL A 83 -3.05 12.79 -24.19
CA VAL A 83 -2.19 11.87 -24.91
C VAL A 83 -2.99 10.92 -25.79
N PHE A 84 -4.04 10.29 -25.26
CA PHE A 84 -4.75 9.23 -25.99
C PHE A 84 -5.41 9.66 -27.29
N PRO A 85 -6.13 10.79 -27.38
CA PRO A 85 -6.72 11.25 -28.64
C PRO A 85 -5.66 11.41 -29.76
N ARG A 86 -4.47 11.92 -29.41
CA ARG A 86 -3.35 12.02 -30.34
C ARG A 86 -2.84 10.64 -30.78
N LEU A 87 -2.62 9.73 -29.83
CA LEU A 87 -2.10 8.38 -30.14
C LEU A 87 -3.08 7.56 -30.98
N PHE A 88 -4.38 7.63 -30.69
CA PHE A 88 -5.39 6.91 -31.45
C PHE A 88 -5.35 7.30 -32.93
N LYS A 89 -5.17 8.60 -33.21
CA LYS A 89 -5.04 9.12 -34.57
C LYS A 89 -3.68 8.81 -35.20
N GLU A 90 -2.58 9.13 -34.53
CA GLU A 90 -1.21 9.01 -35.07
C GLU A 90 -0.84 7.55 -35.36
N TRP A 91 -1.27 6.62 -34.51
CA TRP A 91 -0.96 5.19 -34.66
C TRP A 91 -2.11 4.38 -35.24
N ASN A 92 -3.23 5.02 -35.61
CA ASN A 92 -4.44 4.38 -36.12
C ASN A 92 -4.85 3.18 -35.26
N ILE A 93 -5.03 3.42 -33.96
CA ILE A 93 -5.31 2.38 -32.97
C ILE A 93 -6.72 1.85 -33.13
N ALA A 94 -6.88 0.53 -33.02
CA ALA A 94 -8.17 -0.15 -33.04
C ALA A 94 -8.51 -0.77 -31.66
N LYS A 95 -7.49 -1.15 -30.87
CA LYS A 95 -7.68 -1.74 -29.53
C LYS A 95 -6.81 -1.05 -28.48
N LEU A 96 -7.39 -0.77 -27.31
CA LEU A 96 -6.69 -0.33 -26.10
C LEU A 96 -6.99 -1.33 -24.99
N SER A 97 -5.97 -1.87 -24.31
CA SER A 97 -6.18 -2.69 -23.11
C SER A 97 -5.55 -2.12 -21.86
N ILE A 98 -6.21 -2.36 -20.71
CA ILE A 98 -5.77 -1.93 -19.39
C ILE A 98 -6.09 -2.99 -18.33
N GLU A 99 -5.24 -3.06 -17.29
CA GLU A 99 -5.60 -3.71 -16.03
C GLU A 99 -6.60 -2.83 -15.27
N TYR A 100 -7.67 -3.44 -14.73
CA TYR A 100 -8.69 -2.72 -13.96
C TYR A 100 -8.10 -2.09 -12.70
N ASP A 101 -8.42 -0.82 -12.49
CA ASP A 101 -8.03 -0.06 -11.29
C ASP A 101 -9.27 0.24 -10.46
N SER A 102 -9.38 -0.41 -9.30
CA SER A 102 -10.55 -0.30 -8.42
C SER A 102 -10.56 0.98 -7.58
N GLU A 103 -9.47 1.75 -7.55
CA GLU A 103 -9.42 2.98 -6.76
C GLU A 103 -10.31 4.07 -7.40
N PRO A 104 -11.06 4.87 -6.63
CA PRO A 104 -12.06 5.80 -7.17
C PRO A 104 -11.53 6.75 -8.25
N PHE A 105 -10.37 7.37 -8.03
CA PHE A 105 -9.73 8.23 -9.02
C PHE A 105 -9.33 7.46 -10.28
N GLY A 106 -8.87 6.22 -10.12
CA GLY A 106 -8.57 5.31 -11.23
C GLY A 106 -9.79 5.00 -12.07
N LYS A 107 -10.93 4.69 -11.43
CA LYS A 107 -12.21 4.45 -12.11
C LYS A 107 -12.68 5.66 -12.91
N GLU A 108 -12.60 6.86 -12.33
CA GLU A 108 -13.03 8.10 -12.99
C GLU A 108 -12.18 8.43 -14.22
N ARG A 109 -10.85 8.35 -14.07
CA ARG A 109 -9.90 8.50 -15.19
C ARG A 109 -10.21 7.49 -16.30
N ASP A 110 -10.41 6.23 -15.94
CA ASP A 110 -10.63 5.17 -16.92
C ASP A 110 -11.97 5.31 -17.65
N ALA A 111 -13.01 5.79 -16.96
CA ALA A 111 -14.28 6.10 -17.58
C ALA A 111 -14.14 7.22 -18.62
N ALA A 112 -13.36 8.27 -18.32
CA ALA A 112 -13.06 9.33 -19.27
C ALA A 112 -12.28 8.80 -20.49
N ILE A 113 -11.25 7.96 -20.28
CA ILE A 113 -10.49 7.36 -21.39
C ILE A 113 -11.35 6.41 -22.23
N LYS A 114 -12.24 5.62 -21.62
CA LYS A 114 -13.20 4.78 -22.34
C LYS A 114 -14.11 5.59 -23.25
N LYS A 115 -14.57 6.76 -22.80
CA LYS A 115 -15.37 7.69 -23.61
C LYS A 115 -14.58 8.18 -24.81
N LEU A 116 -13.35 8.66 -24.61
CA LEU A 116 -12.46 9.13 -25.70
C LEU A 116 -12.14 8.01 -26.70
N ALA A 117 -11.92 6.78 -26.22
CA ALA A 117 -11.70 5.62 -27.06
C ALA A 117 -12.94 5.29 -27.92
N SER A 118 -14.14 5.31 -27.33
CA SER A 118 -15.39 5.09 -28.06
C SER A 118 -15.63 6.16 -29.14
N GLU A 119 -15.32 7.43 -28.86
CA GLU A 119 -15.42 8.53 -29.82
C GLU A 119 -14.45 8.34 -31.01
N ALA A 120 -13.29 7.72 -30.77
CA ALA A 120 -12.30 7.39 -31.79
C ALA A 120 -12.52 6.02 -32.47
N GLY A 121 -13.57 5.27 -32.09
CA GLY A 121 -13.82 3.93 -32.62
C GLY A 121 -12.83 2.86 -32.14
N VAL A 122 -12.21 3.06 -30.97
CA VAL A 122 -11.24 2.15 -30.35
C VAL A 122 -11.95 1.22 -29.37
N GLU A 123 -11.78 -0.08 -29.54
CA GLU A 123 -12.24 -1.09 -28.59
C GLU A 123 -11.42 -1.01 -27.29
N VAL A 124 -12.09 -1.01 -26.13
CA VAL A 124 -11.40 -1.00 -24.83
C VAL A 124 -11.58 -2.32 -24.10
N ILE A 125 -10.46 -3.00 -23.89
CA ILE A 125 -10.35 -4.26 -23.15
C ILE A 125 -9.93 -3.97 -21.71
N VAL A 126 -10.70 -4.44 -20.73
CA VAL A 126 -10.38 -4.28 -19.31
C VAL A 126 -10.42 -5.62 -18.62
N ARG A 127 -9.33 -6.00 -17.93
CA ARG A 127 -9.26 -7.26 -17.17
C ARG A 127 -8.80 -7.01 -15.73
N ILE A 128 -9.37 -7.78 -14.81
CA ILE A 128 -9.01 -7.76 -13.39
C ILE A 128 -7.82 -8.69 -13.17
N SER A 129 -6.70 -8.14 -12.70
CA SER A 129 -5.54 -8.93 -12.28
C SER A 129 -4.69 -8.29 -11.18
N HIS A 130 -5.01 -7.05 -10.78
CA HIS A 130 -4.35 -6.40 -9.64
C HIS A 130 -4.86 -6.93 -8.29
N THR A 131 -6.07 -7.49 -8.26
CA THR A 131 -6.69 -8.14 -7.09
C THR A 131 -6.96 -9.61 -7.38
N LEU A 132 -7.08 -10.40 -6.32
CA LEU A 132 -7.45 -11.82 -6.41
C LEU A 132 -8.89 -11.96 -6.90
N TYR A 133 -9.79 -11.15 -6.36
CA TYR A 133 -11.21 -11.25 -6.61
C TYR A 133 -11.73 -10.05 -7.41
N ASP A 134 -12.89 -10.27 -8.02
CA ASP A 134 -13.77 -9.20 -8.46
C ASP A 134 -14.43 -8.57 -7.23
N LEU A 135 -14.06 -7.32 -6.93
CA LEU A 135 -14.47 -6.63 -5.71
C LEU A 135 -15.94 -6.26 -5.74
N ASP A 136 -16.50 -6.00 -6.93
CA ASP A 136 -17.90 -5.61 -7.08
C ASP A 136 -18.80 -6.82 -6.76
N LYS A 137 -18.39 -8.04 -7.14
CA LYS A 137 -19.05 -9.29 -6.70
C LYS A 137 -19.02 -9.49 -5.19
N ILE A 138 -17.93 -9.12 -4.51
CA ILE A 138 -17.87 -9.20 -3.03
C ILE A 138 -18.91 -8.25 -2.40
N ILE A 139 -19.05 -7.05 -2.96
CA ILE A 139 -19.99 -6.03 -2.51
C ILE A 139 -21.44 -6.49 -2.76
N GLU A 140 -21.73 -7.06 -3.93
CA GLU A 140 -23.03 -7.64 -4.28
C GLU A 140 -23.43 -8.75 -3.29
N LEU A 141 -22.53 -9.70 -3.03
CA LEU A 141 -22.75 -10.79 -2.05
C LEU A 141 -22.98 -10.27 -0.62
N ASN A 142 -22.57 -9.05 -0.33
CA ASN A 142 -22.79 -8.40 0.96
C ASN A 142 -23.95 -7.38 0.94
N GLY A 143 -24.85 -7.47 -0.05
CA GLY A 143 -26.05 -6.64 -0.13
C GLY A 143 -25.80 -5.22 -0.66
N GLY A 144 -24.83 -5.08 -1.59
CA GLY A 144 -24.51 -3.79 -2.22
C GLY A 144 -23.65 -2.86 -1.38
N GLN A 145 -23.08 -3.34 -0.26
CA GLN A 145 -22.22 -2.56 0.63
C GLN A 145 -20.91 -3.31 0.92
N PRO A 146 -19.75 -2.63 0.99
CA PRO A 146 -18.49 -3.29 1.31
C PRO A 146 -18.50 -3.85 2.74
N PRO A 147 -17.90 -5.04 2.98
CA PRO A 147 -17.77 -5.57 4.33
C PRO A 147 -16.83 -4.69 5.16
N LEU A 148 -17.30 -4.16 6.30
CA LEU A 148 -16.53 -3.29 7.19
C LEU A 148 -15.84 -4.04 8.35
N THR A 149 -15.84 -5.38 8.32
CA THR A 149 -15.04 -6.18 9.26
C THR A 149 -14.31 -7.27 8.50
N TYR A 150 -13.06 -7.52 8.88
CA TYR A 150 -12.22 -8.52 8.22
C TYR A 150 -12.82 -9.93 8.33
N LYS A 151 -13.45 -10.27 9.47
CA LYS A 151 -14.14 -11.56 9.65
C LYS A 151 -15.33 -11.72 8.69
N ARG A 152 -16.12 -10.66 8.46
CA ARG A 152 -17.23 -10.70 7.50
C ARG A 152 -16.68 -10.87 6.07
N PHE A 153 -15.64 -10.12 5.72
CA PHE A 153 -14.94 -10.28 4.45
C PHE A 153 -14.47 -11.73 4.21
N GLN A 154 -13.78 -12.33 5.20
CA GLN A 154 -13.35 -13.74 5.14
C GLN A 154 -14.52 -14.72 4.93
N THR A 155 -15.67 -14.45 5.55
CA THR A 155 -16.89 -15.27 5.41
C THR A 155 -17.51 -15.18 4.01
N LEU A 156 -17.35 -14.04 3.34
CA LEU A 156 -17.87 -13.82 1.98
C LEU A 156 -16.98 -14.53 0.96
N ILE A 157 -15.66 -14.30 1.01
CA ILE A 157 -14.71 -14.91 0.07
C ILE A 157 -14.67 -16.45 0.18
N SER A 158 -14.97 -17.02 1.36
CA SER A 158 -15.05 -18.48 1.52
C SER A 158 -16.23 -19.12 0.79
N LYS A 159 -17.20 -18.31 0.34
CA LYS A 159 -18.38 -18.74 -0.44
C LYS A 159 -18.24 -18.43 -1.92
N MET A 160 -17.17 -17.74 -2.32
CA MET A 160 -16.92 -17.40 -3.72
C MET A 160 -16.36 -18.59 -4.48
N GLU A 161 -16.49 -18.53 -5.80
CA GLU A 161 -15.89 -19.49 -6.70
C GLU A 161 -14.37 -19.56 -6.54
N PRO A 162 -13.76 -20.73 -6.82
CA PRO A 162 -12.32 -20.85 -6.89
C PRO A 162 -11.70 -19.82 -7.84
N LEU A 163 -10.54 -19.29 -7.46
CA LEU A 163 -9.81 -18.34 -8.27
C LEU A 163 -9.40 -18.96 -9.62
N ALA A 164 -9.50 -18.19 -10.70
CA ALA A 164 -8.94 -18.58 -11.98
C ALA A 164 -7.41 -18.59 -11.90
N THR A 165 -6.78 -19.61 -12.48
CA THR A 165 -5.32 -19.73 -12.55
C THR A 165 -4.71 -18.52 -13.26
N PRO A 166 -3.49 -18.10 -12.88
CA PRO A 166 -2.79 -17.02 -13.55
C PRO A 166 -2.65 -17.33 -15.04
N VAL A 167 -2.79 -16.33 -15.90
CA VAL A 167 -2.55 -16.56 -17.34
C VAL A 167 -1.06 -16.75 -17.61
N GLU A 168 -0.76 -17.47 -18.69
CA GLU A 168 0.61 -17.67 -19.15
C GLU A 168 1.30 -16.33 -19.43
N THR A 169 2.61 -16.29 -19.16
CA THR A 169 3.46 -15.15 -19.49
C THR A 169 3.44 -14.91 -20.99
N ILE A 170 3.54 -13.64 -21.40
CA ILE A 170 3.71 -13.30 -22.81
C ILE A 170 5.07 -13.80 -23.29
N THR A 171 5.05 -14.71 -24.27
CA THR A 171 6.25 -15.28 -24.90
C THR A 171 6.32 -14.89 -26.38
N PRO A 172 7.44 -15.12 -27.08
CA PRO A 172 7.51 -14.94 -28.53
C PRO A 172 6.42 -15.73 -29.27
N GLU A 173 6.06 -16.91 -28.77
CA GLU A 173 4.99 -17.75 -29.31
C GLU A 173 3.59 -17.15 -29.11
N VAL A 174 3.38 -16.32 -28.07
CA VAL A 174 2.13 -15.57 -27.89
C VAL A 174 2.07 -14.35 -28.80
N MET A 175 3.22 -13.69 -29.01
CA MET A 175 3.33 -12.55 -29.93
C MET A 175 3.06 -12.98 -31.39
N LEU A 176 3.39 -14.21 -31.78
CA LEU A 176 3.14 -14.78 -33.12
C LEU A 176 3.54 -13.84 -34.27
N LYS A 177 2.53 -13.24 -34.93
CA LYS A 177 2.64 -12.33 -36.07
C LYS A 177 2.56 -10.86 -35.66
N CYS A 178 2.21 -10.60 -34.41
CA CYS A 178 2.06 -9.25 -33.88
C CYS A 178 3.45 -8.65 -33.69
N VAL A 179 3.70 -7.52 -34.33
CA VAL A 179 4.98 -6.82 -34.28
C VAL A 179 4.85 -5.46 -33.60
N THR A 180 5.95 -4.92 -33.10
CA THR A 180 5.98 -3.55 -32.61
C THR A 180 6.72 -2.68 -33.63
N PRO A 181 6.08 -1.69 -34.24
CA PRO A 181 6.78 -0.76 -35.12
C PRO A 181 7.70 0.12 -34.29
N LEU A 182 9.01 0.07 -34.60
CA LEU A 182 10.07 0.81 -33.93
C LEU A 182 10.78 1.74 -34.91
N SER A 183 11.32 2.83 -34.40
CA SER A 183 12.18 3.77 -35.12
C SER A 183 13.54 3.87 -34.43
N ASP A 184 14.58 4.26 -35.16
CA ASP A 184 15.93 4.44 -34.59
C ASP A 184 15.95 5.53 -33.49
N GLU A 185 15.07 6.52 -33.58
CA GLU A 185 14.88 7.60 -32.59
C GLU A 185 14.02 7.20 -31.36
N HIS A 186 13.79 5.89 -31.13
CA HIS A 186 12.89 5.43 -30.06
C HIS A 186 13.31 5.94 -28.68
N ASP A 187 14.60 5.87 -28.36
CA ASP A 187 15.09 6.21 -27.02
C ASP A 187 14.94 7.72 -26.74
N GLU A 188 15.14 8.57 -27.75
CA GLU A 188 14.97 10.03 -27.63
C GLU A 188 13.49 10.43 -27.39
N LYS A 189 12.54 9.76 -28.05
CA LYS A 189 11.11 10.12 -27.97
C LYS A 189 10.37 9.40 -26.84
N TYR A 190 10.74 8.14 -26.58
CA TYR A 190 9.95 7.21 -25.76
C TYR A 190 10.76 6.43 -24.73
N GLY A 191 12.07 6.67 -24.62
CA GLY A 191 12.92 6.03 -23.62
C GLY A 191 12.48 6.31 -22.19
N VAL A 192 12.85 5.43 -21.26
CA VAL A 192 12.62 5.62 -19.83
C VAL A 192 13.51 6.78 -19.36
N PRO A 193 12.97 7.83 -18.72
CA PRO A 193 13.80 8.94 -18.25
C PRO A 193 14.63 8.54 -17.03
N SER A 194 15.77 9.19 -16.87
CA SER A 194 16.57 9.13 -15.64
C SER A 194 15.95 9.94 -14.49
N LEU A 195 16.46 9.78 -13.26
CA LEU A 195 16.03 10.60 -12.12
C LEU A 195 16.44 12.07 -12.32
N GLU A 196 17.62 12.28 -12.89
CA GLU A 196 18.20 13.58 -13.21
C GLU A 196 17.35 14.32 -14.25
N GLU A 197 16.86 13.63 -15.27
CA GLU A 197 15.90 14.19 -16.25
C GLU A 197 14.57 14.62 -15.62
N LEU A 198 14.16 13.97 -14.52
CA LEU A 198 12.98 14.36 -13.75
C LEU A 198 13.27 15.48 -12.73
N GLY A 199 14.52 15.97 -12.65
CA GLY A 199 14.93 17.06 -11.78
C GLY A 199 15.29 16.64 -10.35
N PHE A 200 15.50 15.34 -10.10
CA PHE A 200 15.98 14.87 -8.80
C PHE A 200 17.50 15.03 -8.69
N ASP A 201 17.94 15.48 -7.52
CA ASP A 201 19.34 15.39 -7.13
C ASP A 201 19.68 13.96 -6.70
N THR A 202 20.62 13.35 -7.40
CA THR A 202 21.08 11.97 -7.15
C THR A 202 22.43 11.92 -6.46
N ASP A 203 23.05 13.07 -6.15
CA ASP A 203 24.33 13.11 -5.49
C ASP A 203 24.25 12.45 -4.10
N GLY A 204 25.15 11.49 -3.87
CA GLY A 204 25.18 10.73 -2.61
C GLY A 204 24.01 9.75 -2.41
N LEU A 205 23.15 9.52 -3.41
CA LEU A 205 22.06 8.55 -3.31
C LEU A 205 22.64 7.12 -3.27
N PRO A 206 22.46 6.36 -2.16
CA PRO A 206 23.00 5.01 -2.07
C PRO A 206 22.23 4.04 -2.98
N SER A 207 22.83 2.88 -3.26
CA SER A 207 22.14 1.80 -4.00
C SER A 207 20.79 1.46 -3.37
N ALA A 208 19.79 1.19 -4.21
CA ALA A 208 18.42 0.92 -3.78
C ALA A 208 18.36 -0.39 -2.98
N VAL A 209 17.85 -0.31 -1.74
CA VAL A 209 17.56 -1.50 -0.91
C VAL A 209 16.46 -2.38 -1.53
N TRP A 210 15.56 -1.74 -2.27
CA TRP A 210 14.47 -2.36 -3.01
C TRP A 210 14.61 -2.01 -4.49
N PRO A 211 15.35 -2.82 -5.29
CA PRO A 211 15.36 -2.66 -6.73
C PRO A 211 13.96 -2.91 -7.31
N GLY A 212 13.52 -2.07 -8.24
CA GLY A 212 12.26 -2.24 -8.98
C GLY A 212 12.33 -3.34 -10.04
N GLY A 213 11.16 -3.73 -10.56
CA GLY A 213 11.04 -4.65 -11.70
C GLY A 213 10.37 -5.99 -11.40
N GLU A 214 9.82 -6.59 -12.45
CA GLU A 214 9.27 -7.95 -12.48
C GLU A 214 10.37 -9.00 -12.26
N THR A 215 11.55 -8.81 -12.85
CA THR A 215 12.66 -9.77 -12.72
C THR A 215 13.09 -9.94 -11.26
N GLU A 216 13.26 -8.82 -10.55
CA GLU A 216 13.57 -8.85 -9.10
C GLU A 216 12.41 -9.42 -8.30
N ALA A 217 11.16 -9.08 -8.67
CA ALA A 217 9.97 -9.58 -7.99
C ALA A 217 9.87 -11.12 -8.03
N LEU A 218 10.10 -11.72 -9.19
CA LEU A 218 10.09 -13.17 -9.38
C LEU A 218 11.26 -13.85 -8.65
N THR A 219 12.46 -13.25 -8.69
CA THR A 219 13.63 -13.71 -7.92
C THR A 219 13.34 -13.73 -6.42
N ARG A 220 12.71 -12.68 -5.89
CA ARG A 220 12.32 -12.60 -4.48
C ARG A 220 11.20 -13.56 -4.13
N LEU A 221 10.26 -13.82 -5.05
CA LEU A 221 9.19 -14.80 -4.86
C LEU A 221 9.78 -16.21 -4.64
N GLU A 222 10.76 -16.62 -5.46
CA GLU A 222 11.42 -17.92 -5.32
C GLU A 222 12.09 -18.05 -3.94
N ARG A 223 12.93 -17.08 -3.57
CA ARG A 223 13.58 -17.02 -2.24
C ARG A 223 12.55 -16.99 -1.09
N HIS A 224 11.42 -16.33 -1.28
CA HIS A 224 10.34 -16.29 -0.30
C HIS A 224 9.72 -17.67 -0.08
N LEU A 225 9.46 -18.41 -1.16
CA LEU A 225 8.89 -19.75 -1.11
C LEU A 225 9.88 -20.75 -0.51
N GLU A 226 11.16 -20.67 -0.87
CA GLU A 226 12.23 -21.47 -0.26
C GLU A 226 12.31 -21.26 1.25
N ARG A 227 12.34 -20.00 1.69
CA ARG A 227 12.34 -19.66 3.13
C ARG A 227 11.09 -20.18 3.82
N LYS A 228 9.91 -20.05 3.22
CA LYS A 228 8.67 -20.58 3.80
C LYS A 228 8.65 -22.10 3.87
N ALA A 229 9.17 -22.79 2.85
CA ALA A 229 9.32 -24.24 2.86
C ALA A 229 10.21 -24.69 4.01
N TRP A 230 11.33 -23.99 4.22
CA TRP A 230 12.25 -24.24 5.32
C TRP A 230 11.57 -24.00 6.69
N VAL A 231 10.94 -22.84 6.90
CA VAL A 231 10.23 -22.54 8.16
C VAL A 231 9.14 -23.58 8.44
N ALA A 232 8.32 -23.94 7.45
CA ALA A 232 7.23 -24.91 7.65
C ALA A 232 7.70 -26.31 8.08
N ASN A 233 8.96 -26.65 7.80
CA ASN A 233 9.58 -27.93 8.16
C ASN A 233 10.45 -27.85 9.42
N PHE A 234 11.06 -26.70 9.72
CA PHE A 234 12.18 -26.62 10.68
C PHE A 234 12.00 -25.58 11.80
N GLU A 235 11.09 -24.60 11.70
CA GLU A 235 11.00 -23.53 12.70
C GLU A 235 9.60 -22.94 12.88
N ARG A 236 9.30 -22.41 14.08
CA ARG A 236 8.16 -21.50 14.28
C ARG A 236 8.65 -20.06 14.20
N PRO A 237 8.17 -19.23 13.25
CA PRO A 237 8.67 -17.88 13.10
C PRO A 237 8.34 -17.05 14.36
N ARG A 238 9.36 -16.44 14.96
CA ARG A 238 9.24 -15.46 16.04
C ARG A 238 9.82 -14.12 15.59
N MET A 239 9.19 -13.02 15.98
CA MET A 239 9.69 -11.69 15.71
C MET A 239 10.99 -11.44 16.48
N ASN A 240 11.98 -10.87 15.81
CA ASN A 240 13.25 -10.44 16.38
C ASN A 240 13.75 -9.14 15.70
N ALA A 241 14.88 -8.59 16.15
CA ALA A 241 15.47 -7.38 15.60
C ALA A 241 15.71 -7.47 14.07
N ASN A 242 16.15 -8.63 13.56
CA ASN A 242 16.37 -8.83 12.12
C ASN A 242 15.10 -8.71 11.29
N SER A 243 13.93 -8.93 11.89
CA SER A 243 12.63 -8.78 11.22
C SER A 243 12.29 -7.31 10.89
N LEU A 244 12.95 -6.35 11.54
CA LEU A 244 12.78 -4.91 11.28
C LEU A 244 13.51 -4.45 10.02
N LEU A 245 14.53 -5.19 9.59
CA LEU A 245 15.33 -4.84 8.42
C LEU A 245 14.63 -5.30 7.13
N ALA A 246 14.92 -4.61 6.03
CA ALA A 246 14.47 -5.01 4.71
C ALA A 246 14.93 -6.44 4.39
N SER A 247 13.97 -7.34 4.12
CA SER A 247 14.26 -8.74 3.81
C SER A 247 14.49 -8.93 2.31
N PRO A 248 15.49 -9.71 1.89
CA PRO A 248 15.64 -10.12 0.49
C PRO A 248 14.49 -11.04 0.00
N THR A 249 13.55 -11.41 0.89
CA THR A 249 12.33 -12.18 0.57
C THR A 249 11.05 -11.34 0.64
N GLY A 250 11.17 -10.03 0.85
CA GLY A 250 10.02 -9.13 0.93
C GLY A 250 9.39 -8.89 -0.45
N LEU A 251 8.05 -8.86 -0.49
CA LEU A 251 7.28 -8.82 -1.75
C LEU A 251 6.33 -7.62 -1.85
N SER A 252 6.15 -6.83 -0.78
CA SER A 252 5.08 -5.84 -0.72
C SER A 252 5.21 -4.68 -1.73
N PRO A 253 6.40 -4.10 -2.02
CA PRO A 253 6.53 -3.11 -3.09
C PRO A 253 6.14 -3.67 -4.47
N TYR A 254 6.54 -4.91 -4.75
CA TYR A 254 6.28 -5.56 -6.03
C TYR A 254 4.79 -5.89 -6.25
N LEU A 255 4.08 -6.27 -5.19
CA LEU A 255 2.62 -6.44 -5.21
C LEU A 255 1.86 -5.11 -5.39
N ARG A 256 2.44 -4.01 -4.88
CA ARG A 256 1.88 -2.66 -5.01
C ARG A 256 1.96 -2.15 -6.45
N PHE A 257 3.16 -2.20 -7.05
CA PHE A 257 3.37 -1.74 -8.43
C PHE A 257 2.88 -2.74 -9.48
N GLY A 258 2.52 -3.96 -9.05
CA GLY A 258 2.08 -5.03 -9.93
C GLY A 258 3.22 -5.72 -10.69
N CYS A 259 4.47 -5.55 -10.25
CA CYS A 259 5.63 -6.31 -10.72
C CYS A 259 5.52 -7.80 -10.35
N LEU A 260 4.81 -8.11 -9.27
CA LEU A 260 4.41 -9.47 -8.92
C LEU A 260 2.89 -9.59 -8.95
N SER A 261 2.36 -10.56 -9.69
CA SER A 261 0.95 -10.91 -9.62
C SER A 261 0.58 -11.45 -8.23
N CYS A 262 -0.47 -10.88 -7.64
CA CYS A 262 -1.04 -11.41 -6.40
C CYS A 262 -1.64 -12.81 -6.61
N ARG A 263 -2.18 -13.11 -7.80
CA ARG A 263 -2.72 -14.42 -8.17
C ARG A 263 -1.60 -15.44 -8.28
N LEU A 264 -0.50 -15.11 -8.97
CA LEU A 264 0.68 -15.98 -9.04
C LEU A 264 1.20 -16.31 -7.64
N PHE A 265 1.33 -15.30 -6.78
CA PHE A 265 1.77 -15.51 -5.40
C PHE A 265 0.80 -16.41 -4.61
N TYR A 266 -0.51 -16.17 -4.72
CA TYR A 266 -1.54 -17.00 -4.08
C TYR A 266 -1.42 -18.47 -4.51
N PHE A 267 -1.32 -18.74 -5.81
CA PHE A 267 -1.23 -20.11 -6.32
C PHE A 267 0.07 -20.79 -5.91
N LYS A 268 1.22 -20.11 -6.01
CA LYS A 268 2.50 -20.66 -5.55
C LYS A 268 2.51 -20.97 -4.04
N LEU A 269 1.88 -20.13 -3.22
CA LEU A 269 1.70 -20.41 -1.79
C LEU A 269 0.81 -21.64 -1.56
N THR A 270 -0.29 -21.74 -2.31
CA THR A 270 -1.22 -22.87 -2.25
C THR A 270 -0.51 -24.18 -2.60
N ASP A 271 0.25 -24.19 -3.68
CA ASP A 271 0.99 -25.36 -4.14
C ASP A 271 2.06 -25.78 -3.15
N LEU A 272 2.82 -24.82 -2.62
CA LEU A 272 3.81 -25.08 -1.58
C LEU A 272 3.15 -25.68 -0.32
N TYR A 273 2.03 -25.11 0.12
CA TYR A 273 1.31 -25.61 1.28
C TYR A 273 0.82 -27.04 1.06
N LYS A 274 0.20 -27.33 -0.09
CA LYS A 274 -0.26 -28.68 -0.45
C LYS A 274 0.91 -29.68 -0.47
N LYS A 275 2.07 -29.30 -1.01
CA LYS A 275 3.28 -30.14 -1.01
C LYS A 275 3.78 -30.43 0.40
N VAL A 276 3.89 -29.41 1.27
CA VAL A 276 4.44 -29.56 2.62
C VAL A 276 3.46 -30.23 3.59
N LYS A 277 2.16 -29.94 3.46
CA LYS A 277 1.10 -30.41 4.37
C LYS A 277 0.25 -31.53 3.75
N LYS A 278 0.83 -32.32 2.84
CA LYS A 278 0.26 -33.56 2.27
C LYS A 278 -1.18 -33.40 1.75
N ASN A 279 -1.39 -32.44 0.86
CA ASN A 279 -2.67 -32.13 0.20
C ASN A 279 -3.83 -31.71 1.12
N SER A 280 -3.54 -31.19 2.32
CA SER A 280 -4.57 -30.54 3.14
C SER A 280 -5.04 -29.21 2.55
N SER A 281 -6.29 -28.84 2.85
CA SER A 281 -6.84 -27.54 2.46
C SER A 281 -6.13 -26.42 3.24
N PRO A 282 -5.61 -25.38 2.57
CA PRO A 282 -4.90 -24.29 3.22
C PRO A 282 -5.85 -23.42 4.06
N PRO A 283 -5.47 -23.04 5.28
CA PRO A 283 -6.25 -22.07 6.06
C PRO A 283 -6.10 -20.66 5.47
N LEU A 284 -7.13 -19.82 5.62
CA LEU A 284 -7.09 -18.41 5.14
C LEU A 284 -5.93 -17.59 5.75
N SER A 285 -5.43 -17.98 6.92
CA SER A 285 -4.27 -17.34 7.57
C SER A 285 -2.99 -17.43 6.73
N LEU A 286 -2.87 -18.44 5.86
CA LEU A 286 -1.75 -18.56 4.91
C LEU A 286 -1.64 -17.34 3.99
N TYR A 287 -2.79 -16.78 3.62
CA TYR A 287 -2.93 -15.66 2.69
C TYR A 287 -3.20 -14.33 3.40
N GLY A 288 -3.06 -14.26 4.73
CA GLY A 288 -3.55 -13.13 5.53
C GLY A 288 -3.13 -11.75 5.01
N GLN A 289 -1.87 -11.58 4.56
CA GLN A 289 -1.40 -10.31 3.99
C GLN A 289 -2.09 -9.97 2.66
N LEU A 290 -2.30 -10.96 1.77
CA LEU A 290 -3.04 -10.76 0.53
C LEU A 290 -4.52 -10.41 0.82
N LEU A 291 -5.14 -11.10 1.77
CA LEU A 291 -6.54 -10.88 2.10
C LEU A 291 -6.79 -9.55 2.81
N TRP A 292 -5.86 -9.06 3.63
CA TRP A 292 -5.94 -7.69 4.18
C TRP A 292 -5.85 -6.63 3.07
N ARG A 293 -5.00 -6.87 2.07
CA ARG A 293 -4.93 -6.02 0.87
C ARG A 293 -6.28 -6.01 0.13
N GLU A 294 -6.85 -7.18 -0.17
CA GLU A 294 -8.16 -7.29 -0.82
C GLU A 294 -9.25 -6.58 -0.01
N PHE A 295 -9.28 -6.77 1.32
CA PHE A 295 -10.24 -6.13 2.22
C PHE A 295 -10.25 -4.61 2.09
N PHE A 296 -9.07 -3.97 2.10
CA PHE A 296 -8.97 -2.52 1.95
C PHE A 296 -9.35 -2.05 0.55
N TYR A 297 -8.97 -2.77 -0.51
CA TYR A 297 -9.43 -2.45 -1.86
C TYR A 297 -10.96 -2.54 -1.98
N THR A 298 -11.59 -3.58 -1.42
CA THR A 298 -13.06 -3.70 -1.41
C THR A 298 -13.71 -2.56 -0.61
N ALA A 299 -13.14 -2.17 0.53
CA ALA A 299 -13.69 -1.09 1.35
C ALA A 299 -13.61 0.30 0.69
N ALA A 300 -12.58 0.51 -0.15
CA ALA A 300 -12.27 1.82 -0.72
C ALA A 300 -12.91 2.06 -2.11
N THR A 301 -13.14 1.00 -2.89
CA THR A 301 -13.55 1.04 -4.32
C THR A 301 -14.79 1.91 -4.64
N ASN A 302 -15.72 2.05 -3.69
CA ASN A 302 -16.96 2.83 -3.84
C ASN A 302 -17.03 4.05 -2.89
N ASN A 303 -15.91 4.43 -2.27
CA ASN A 303 -15.83 5.57 -1.36
C ASN A 303 -14.76 6.56 -1.82
N PRO A 304 -15.10 7.60 -2.62
CA PRO A 304 -14.15 8.60 -3.08
C PRO A 304 -13.49 9.43 -1.97
N ARG A 305 -14.02 9.39 -0.74
CA ARG A 305 -13.50 10.09 0.44
C ARG A 305 -12.81 9.15 1.43
N PHE A 306 -12.41 7.95 1.01
CA PHE A 306 -11.83 6.95 1.92
C PHE A 306 -10.53 7.43 2.60
N ASP A 307 -9.79 8.33 1.97
CA ASP A 307 -8.56 8.95 2.48
C ASP A 307 -8.78 10.23 3.29
N LYS A 308 -10.04 10.61 3.53
CA LYS A 308 -10.41 11.78 4.33
C LYS A 308 -11.15 11.37 5.59
N MET A 309 -11.11 12.22 6.61
CA MET A 309 -11.96 12.09 7.79
C MET A 309 -13.34 12.69 7.51
N GLU A 310 -13.39 13.95 7.11
CA GLU A 310 -14.64 14.67 6.90
C GLU A 310 -15.42 14.11 5.69
N GLY A 311 -16.70 13.82 5.92
CA GLY A 311 -17.60 13.29 4.89
C GLY A 311 -17.30 11.85 4.46
N ASN A 312 -16.38 11.16 5.11
CA ASN A 312 -16.15 9.73 4.93
C ASN A 312 -17.14 8.93 5.81
N PRO A 313 -18.08 8.18 5.22
CA PRO A 313 -19.19 7.57 5.96
C PRO A 313 -18.77 6.48 6.95
N ILE A 314 -17.56 5.94 6.81
CA ILE A 314 -17.03 4.88 7.68
C ILE A 314 -16.01 5.39 8.69
N CYS A 315 -15.65 6.68 8.65
CA CYS A 315 -14.66 7.28 9.52
C CYS A 315 -15.33 8.00 10.70
N VAL A 316 -14.86 7.69 11.91
CA VAL A 316 -15.23 8.43 13.12
C VAL A 316 -14.65 9.85 13.04
N GLN A 317 -15.47 10.84 13.38
CA GLN A 317 -15.08 12.24 13.39
C GLN A 317 -14.39 12.57 14.73
N ILE A 318 -13.06 12.44 14.76
CA ILE A 318 -12.25 12.69 15.95
C ILE A 318 -11.70 14.12 15.86
N PRO A 319 -11.83 14.95 16.91
CA PRO A 319 -11.27 16.30 16.91
C PRO A 319 -9.76 16.26 17.12
N TRP A 320 -9.02 15.93 16.07
CA TRP A 320 -7.56 15.90 16.07
C TRP A 320 -6.96 17.31 16.16
N ASP A 321 -5.81 17.42 16.83
CA ASP A 321 -5.11 18.68 16.99
C ASP A 321 -4.37 19.05 15.70
N ARG A 322 -4.31 20.35 15.39
CA ARG A 322 -3.46 20.89 14.31
C ARG A 322 -2.15 21.36 14.92
N ASN A 323 -1.09 20.57 14.76
CA ASN A 323 0.23 20.90 15.27
C ASN A 323 1.33 20.65 14.21
N PRO A 324 1.59 21.63 13.32
CA PRO A 324 2.56 21.47 12.23
C PRO A 324 3.98 21.19 12.72
N GLU A 325 4.40 21.77 13.84
CA GLU A 325 5.74 21.56 14.41
C GLU A 325 5.92 20.11 14.92
N ALA A 326 4.91 19.59 15.61
CA ALA A 326 4.94 18.20 16.08
C ALA A 326 4.87 17.20 14.92
N LEU A 327 4.08 17.50 13.89
CA LEU A 327 4.01 16.71 12.66
C LEU A 327 5.37 16.67 11.95
N ALA A 328 6.04 17.82 11.80
CA ALA A 328 7.36 17.88 11.16
C ALA A 328 8.41 17.08 11.95
N LYS A 329 8.44 17.20 13.28
CA LYS A 329 9.33 16.39 14.13
C LYS A 329 9.09 14.90 13.97
N TRP A 330 7.83 14.47 13.87
CA TRP A 330 7.51 13.06 13.61
C TRP A 330 7.93 12.62 12.22
N ALA A 331 7.55 13.37 11.18
CA ALA A 331 7.83 13.04 9.79
C ALA A 331 9.34 12.95 9.49
N GLU A 332 10.14 13.77 10.15
CA GLU A 332 11.60 13.84 9.96
C GLU A 332 12.40 12.97 10.96
N GLY A 333 11.74 12.27 11.87
CA GLY A 333 12.43 11.43 12.87
C GLY A 333 13.25 12.24 13.89
N ARG A 334 12.67 13.32 14.40
CA ARG A 334 13.25 14.24 15.39
C ARG A 334 12.36 14.39 16.63
N THR A 335 11.65 13.33 17.01
CA THR A 335 10.73 13.32 18.16
C THR A 335 11.45 13.27 19.51
N GLY A 336 12.72 12.85 19.51
CA GLY A 336 13.48 12.60 20.74
C GLY A 336 13.20 11.23 21.34
N PHE A 337 12.37 10.39 20.70
CA PHE A 337 12.18 8.97 21.02
C PHE A 337 12.95 8.11 20.01
N PRO A 338 14.10 7.52 20.38
CA PRO A 338 14.99 6.85 19.42
C PRO A 338 14.34 5.74 18.59
N TRP A 339 13.39 5.02 19.18
CA TRP A 339 12.63 3.99 18.47
C TRP A 339 11.78 4.57 17.33
N ILE A 340 11.04 5.64 17.58
CA ILE A 340 10.20 6.32 16.58
C ILE A 340 11.08 6.96 15.52
N ASP A 341 12.13 7.65 15.95
CA ASP A 341 13.06 8.36 15.07
C ASP A 341 13.81 7.39 14.15
N ALA A 342 14.25 6.23 14.66
CA ALA A 342 14.89 5.20 13.85
C ALA A 342 13.95 4.61 12.79
N ILE A 343 12.67 4.37 13.14
CA ILE A 343 11.67 3.89 12.18
C ILE A 343 11.42 4.91 11.08
N MET A 344 11.20 6.17 11.43
CA MET A 344 10.96 7.23 10.45
C MET A 344 12.18 7.49 9.57
N THR A 345 13.38 7.33 10.14
CA THR A 345 14.65 7.39 9.38
C THR A 345 14.77 6.22 8.41
N GLN A 346 14.49 4.98 8.83
CA GLN A 346 14.47 3.82 7.93
C GLN A 346 13.47 4.03 6.80
N LEU A 347 12.26 4.48 7.12
CA LEU A 347 11.22 4.74 6.12
C LEU A 347 11.69 5.75 5.06
N ARG A 348 12.29 6.87 5.49
CA ARG A 348 12.79 7.90 4.57
C ARG A 348 13.94 7.40 3.72
N GLN A 349 14.88 6.65 4.29
CA GLN A 349 16.07 6.15 3.58
C GLN A 349 15.75 5.00 2.62
N GLU A 350 14.94 4.03 3.06
CA GLU A 350 14.76 2.75 2.35
C GLU A 350 13.38 2.60 1.70
N GLY A 351 12.41 3.44 2.06
CA GLY A 351 11.05 3.39 1.54
C GLY A 351 10.23 2.19 2.03
N TRP A 352 10.69 1.46 3.04
CA TRP A 352 9.95 0.35 3.64
C TRP A 352 10.24 0.24 5.14
N ILE A 353 9.19 -0.04 5.91
CA ILE A 353 9.28 -0.42 7.32
C ILE A 353 8.33 -1.57 7.62
N HIS A 354 8.73 -2.40 8.57
CA HIS A 354 7.96 -3.54 9.04
C HIS A 354 6.57 -3.12 9.57
N HIS A 355 5.54 -3.96 9.40
CA HIS A 355 4.17 -3.61 9.79
C HIS A 355 4.03 -3.19 11.26
N LEU A 356 4.71 -3.86 12.20
CA LEU A 356 4.70 -3.46 13.61
C LEU A 356 5.43 -2.12 13.87
N ALA A 357 6.39 -1.75 13.04
CA ALA A 357 7.00 -0.43 13.09
C ALA A 357 5.99 0.64 12.61
N ARG A 358 5.19 0.35 11.58
CA ARG A 358 4.07 1.21 11.15
C ARG A 358 3.07 1.42 12.29
N HIS A 359 2.71 0.37 13.02
CA HIS A 359 1.83 0.48 14.18
C HIS A 359 2.39 1.41 15.25
N ALA A 360 3.69 1.29 15.54
CA ALA A 360 4.33 2.12 16.57
C ALA A 360 4.30 3.61 16.19
N VAL A 361 4.71 3.97 14.97
CA VAL A 361 4.76 5.37 14.54
C VAL A 361 3.37 5.96 14.29
N ALA A 362 2.41 5.17 13.80
CA ALA A 362 1.02 5.60 13.63
C ALA A 362 0.34 5.81 14.97
N CYS A 363 0.57 4.91 15.95
CA CYS A 363 0.07 5.08 17.30
C CYS A 363 0.65 6.36 17.92
N PHE A 364 1.96 6.58 17.82
CA PHE A 364 2.61 7.78 18.36
C PHE A 364 2.02 9.06 17.77
N LEU A 365 1.86 9.13 16.45
CA LEU A 365 1.30 10.32 15.78
C LEU A 365 -0.16 10.61 16.19
N THR A 366 -0.98 9.56 16.29
CA THR A 366 -2.44 9.71 16.42
C THR A 366 -2.87 9.57 17.88
N ARG A 367 -3.58 8.49 18.22
CA ARG A 367 -4.22 8.25 19.51
C ARG A 367 -3.26 7.98 20.68
N GLY A 368 -1.98 7.75 20.40
CA GLY A 368 -0.97 7.42 21.40
C GLY A 368 -0.43 8.65 22.08
N ASP A 369 0.19 9.57 21.32
CA ASP A 369 1.00 10.63 21.91
C ASP A 369 0.65 12.02 21.37
N LEU A 370 0.72 12.24 20.05
CA LEU A 370 0.66 13.59 19.49
C LEU A 370 -0.75 14.10 19.18
N TRP A 371 -1.76 13.23 19.13
CA TRP A 371 -3.15 13.56 18.82
C TRP A 371 -3.35 14.29 17.47
N ILE A 372 -2.50 13.97 16.48
CA ILE A 372 -2.59 14.53 15.12
C ILE A 372 -3.42 13.60 14.23
N SER A 373 -4.11 14.17 13.23
CA SER A 373 -4.95 13.39 12.30
C SER A 373 -4.14 12.31 11.58
N TRP A 374 -4.77 11.15 11.43
CA TRP A 374 -4.25 10.04 10.64
C TRP A 374 -4.06 10.41 9.16
N GLU A 375 -4.79 11.42 8.66
CA GLU A 375 -4.65 11.94 7.31
C GLU A 375 -3.25 12.53 7.05
N GLU A 376 -2.65 13.16 8.07
CA GLU A 376 -1.29 13.70 7.95
C GLU A 376 -0.23 12.60 7.93
N GLY A 377 -0.43 11.56 8.73
CA GLY A 377 0.41 10.36 8.69
C GLY A 377 0.31 9.63 7.35
N MET A 378 -0.91 9.56 6.79
CA MET A 378 -1.16 8.98 5.47
C MET A 378 -0.35 9.71 4.39
N LYS A 379 -0.34 11.05 4.37
CA LYS A 379 0.43 11.84 3.39
C LYS A 379 1.93 11.55 3.46
N VAL A 380 2.50 11.49 4.67
CA VAL A 380 3.93 11.17 4.84
C VAL A 380 4.24 9.74 4.38
N PHE A 381 3.35 8.78 4.65
CA PHE A 381 3.51 7.42 4.17
C PHE A 381 3.34 7.33 2.65
N GLU A 382 2.43 8.10 2.06
CA GLU A 382 2.29 8.18 0.61
C GLU A 382 3.56 8.73 -0.04
N GLU A 383 4.22 9.71 0.58
CA GLU A 383 5.50 10.23 0.09
C GLU A 383 6.61 9.20 0.14
N LEU A 384 6.77 8.51 1.27
CA LEU A 384 7.99 7.73 1.53
C LEU A 384 7.84 6.23 1.25
N LEU A 385 6.66 5.66 1.45
CA LEU A 385 6.47 4.22 1.53
C LEU A 385 6.23 3.59 0.14
N LEU A 386 7.09 2.65 -0.24
CA LEU A 386 7.05 1.97 -1.55
C LEU A 386 5.79 1.12 -1.75
N ASP A 387 5.26 0.54 -0.67
CA ASP A 387 4.08 -0.33 -0.72
C ASP A 387 2.78 0.34 -0.25
N ALA A 388 2.76 1.68 -0.19
CA ALA A 388 1.54 2.45 -0.01
C ALA A 388 0.76 2.58 -1.33
N ASP A 389 -0.33 1.82 -1.43
CA ASP A 389 -1.46 2.16 -2.29
C ASP A 389 -2.45 3.05 -1.54
N TRP A 390 -3.22 3.85 -2.27
CA TRP A 390 -4.19 4.79 -1.68
C TRP A 390 -5.19 4.05 -0.77
N SER A 391 -5.76 2.93 -1.25
CA SER A 391 -6.71 2.12 -0.50
C SER A 391 -6.11 1.50 0.77
N ILE A 392 -4.91 0.91 0.65
CA ILE A 392 -4.25 0.21 1.75
C ILE A 392 -3.75 1.20 2.80
N ASN A 393 -3.17 2.33 2.36
CA ASN A 393 -2.62 3.35 3.24
C ASN A 393 -3.74 4.00 4.07
N ALA A 394 -4.79 4.52 3.41
CA ALA A 394 -5.94 5.11 4.09
C ALA A 394 -6.63 4.12 5.06
N GLY A 395 -6.87 2.88 4.59
CA GLY A 395 -7.51 1.85 5.40
C GLY A 395 -6.70 1.47 6.63
N SER A 396 -5.37 1.36 6.48
CA SER A 396 -4.46 1.06 7.59
C SER A 396 -4.40 2.20 8.60
N TRP A 397 -4.33 3.46 8.14
CA TRP A 397 -4.30 4.63 9.02
C TRP A 397 -5.62 4.81 9.80
N MET A 398 -6.77 4.61 9.15
CA MET A 398 -8.06 4.58 9.84
C MET A 398 -8.13 3.45 10.87
N TRP A 399 -7.61 2.26 10.56
CA TRP A 399 -7.60 1.13 11.48
C TRP A 399 -6.71 1.38 12.71
N LEU A 400 -5.47 1.84 12.49
CA LEU A 400 -4.47 2.07 13.55
C LEU A 400 -4.83 3.21 14.50
N SER A 401 -5.46 4.26 13.96
CA SER A 401 -5.94 5.41 14.73
C SER A 401 -7.26 5.14 15.47
N CYS A 402 -7.87 3.97 15.27
CA CYS A 402 -9.22 3.65 15.73
C CYS A 402 -10.28 4.63 15.16
N SER A 403 -10.08 5.08 13.93
CA SER A 403 -11.08 5.90 13.21
C SER A 403 -12.05 5.02 12.41
N SER A 404 -11.69 3.78 12.08
CA SER A 404 -12.59 2.79 11.48
C SER A 404 -12.10 1.36 11.71
N PHE A 405 -12.92 0.36 11.37
CA PHE A 405 -12.62 -1.08 11.36
C PHE A 405 -12.19 -1.73 12.70
N PHE A 406 -11.82 -0.94 13.71
CA PHE A 406 -11.34 -1.38 15.01
C PHE A 406 -11.69 -0.37 16.09
N GLN A 407 -12.03 -0.88 17.28
CA GLN A 407 -12.56 -0.07 18.38
C GLN A 407 -11.84 -0.29 19.72
N GLN A 408 -10.78 -1.12 19.77
CA GLN A 408 -10.04 -1.36 21.03
C GLN A 408 -8.87 -0.37 21.18
N PHE A 409 -9.19 0.90 21.47
CA PHE A 409 -8.22 2.00 21.57
C PHE A 409 -7.34 1.98 22.84
N PHE A 410 -7.62 1.09 23.80
CA PHE A 410 -6.94 1.05 25.11
C PHE A 410 -5.47 0.59 25.06
N HIS A 411 -5.06 -0.11 24.00
CA HIS A 411 -3.70 -0.61 23.85
C HIS A 411 -2.87 0.36 23.00
N CYS A 412 -2.19 1.30 23.65
CA CYS A 412 -1.20 2.17 23.00
C CYS A 412 0.20 1.52 23.05
N TYR A 413 0.95 1.63 21.96
CA TYR A 413 2.33 1.13 21.92
C TYR A 413 3.24 2.09 22.69
N CYS A 414 3.92 1.61 23.72
CA CYS A 414 4.92 2.42 24.42
C CYS A 414 6.14 2.65 23.51
N PRO A 415 6.50 3.91 23.17
CA PRO A 415 7.57 4.23 22.23
C PRO A 415 8.96 3.89 22.79
N VAL A 416 9.08 3.57 24.08
CA VAL A 416 10.33 3.08 24.70
C VAL A 416 10.27 1.56 24.86
N GLY A 417 9.25 1.07 25.58
CA GLY A 417 9.15 -0.33 25.97
C GLY A 417 8.92 -1.30 24.82
N PHE A 418 8.27 -0.86 23.74
CA PHE A 418 8.04 -1.72 22.58
C PHE A 418 9.35 -2.03 21.86
N GLY A 419 10.12 -1.00 21.49
CA GLY A 419 11.44 -1.17 20.87
C GLY A 419 12.38 -2.03 21.72
N ARG A 420 12.46 -1.74 23.04
CA ARG A 420 13.30 -2.50 23.98
C ARG A 420 12.95 -4.00 24.04
N ARG A 421 11.68 -4.38 23.87
CA ARG A 421 11.27 -5.79 23.82
C ARG A 421 11.59 -6.44 22.47
N THR A 422 11.55 -5.68 21.38
CA THR A 422 11.81 -6.19 20.02
C THR A 422 13.31 -6.35 19.75
N ASP A 423 14.11 -5.40 20.20
CA ASP A 423 15.57 -5.38 20.05
C ASP A 423 16.23 -4.89 21.36
N PRO A 424 16.49 -5.79 22.32
CA PRO A 424 17.04 -5.41 23.63
C PRO A 424 18.38 -4.66 23.60
N ASN A 425 19.20 -4.88 22.57
CA ASN A 425 20.52 -4.25 22.44
C ASN A 425 20.45 -2.85 21.80
N GLY A 426 19.37 -2.58 21.07
CA GLY A 426 19.16 -1.33 20.33
C GLY A 426 20.03 -1.24 19.08
N ASP A 427 20.40 -2.37 18.48
CA ASP A 427 21.22 -2.42 17.26
C ASP A 427 20.52 -1.73 16.09
N TYR A 428 19.20 -1.82 16.02
CA TYR A 428 18.36 -1.09 15.08
C TYR A 428 18.50 0.43 15.25
N ILE A 429 18.48 0.93 16.48
CA ILE A 429 18.70 2.37 16.77
C ILE A 429 20.12 2.78 16.37
N ARG A 430 21.14 1.97 16.70
CA ARG A 430 22.55 2.29 16.35
C ARG A 430 22.78 2.37 14.84
N ARG A 431 22.02 1.59 14.07
CA ARG A 431 22.08 1.56 12.60
C ARG A 431 21.49 2.84 12.01
N TYR A 432 20.27 3.20 12.38
CA TYR A 432 19.54 4.32 11.76
C TYR A 432 19.78 5.67 12.44
N LEU A 433 20.20 5.69 13.71
CA LEU A 433 20.58 6.89 14.45
C LEU A 433 22.04 6.79 14.95
N PRO A 434 23.04 6.92 14.05
CA PRO A 434 24.46 6.81 14.40
C PRO A 434 24.90 7.73 15.53
N VAL A 435 24.25 8.89 15.71
CA VAL A 435 24.52 9.84 16.80
C VAL A 435 24.30 9.24 18.19
N LEU A 436 23.49 8.18 18.31
CA LEU A 436 23.23 7.47 19.56
C LEU A 436 24.09 6.21 19.73
N ARG A 437 25.00 5.91 18.79
CA ARG A 437 25.77 4.65 18.77
C ARG A 437 26.62 4.43 20.03
N GLY A 438 27.00 5.47 20.74
CA GLY A 438 27.78 5.38 21.99
C GLY A 438 26.98 5.03 23.24
N PHE A 439 25.64 5.09 23.21
CA PHE A 439 24.83 4.84 24.41
C PHE A 439 24.79 3.35 24.79
N PRO A 440 24.90 2.99 26.08
CA PRO A 440 24.64 1.61 26.53
C PRO A 440 23.21 1.17 26.22
N ALA A 441 22.99 -0.14 25.99
CA ALA A 441 21.66 -0.70 25.70
C ALA A 441 20.60 -0.33 26.76
N LYS A 442 21.02 -0.15 28.03
CA LYS A 442 20.17 0.31 29.13
C LYS A 442 19.48 1.66 28.84
N TYR A 443 20.14 2.56 28.12
CA TYR A 443 19.68 3.94 27.89
C TYR A 443 19.37 4.24 26.42
N ILE A 444 19.66 3.32 25.48
CA ILE A 444 19.54 3.59 24.04
C ILE A 444 18.11 3.94 23.59
N TYR A 445 17.10 3.45 24.32
CA TYR A 445 15.68 3.70 24.05
C TYR A 445 15.11 4.92 24.79
N ASP A 446 15.81 5.39 25.81
CA ASP A 446 15.42 6.46 26.73
C ASP A 446 16.66 7.30 27.15
N PRO A 447 17.40 7.88 26.19
CA PRO A 447 18.71 8.47 26.44
C PRO A 447 18.65 9.72 27.34
N TRP A 448 17.47 10.33 27.48
CA TRP A 448 17.24 11.42 28.45
C TRP A 448 17.36 10.96 29.91
N ASN A 449 17.28 9.67 30.20
CA ASN A 449 17.51 9.09 31.52
C ASN A 449 19.00 8.79 31.79
N ALA A 450 19.88 8.97 30.79
CA ALA A 450 21.31 8.72 30.96
C ALA A 450 21.97 9.87 31.75
N PRO A 451 22.79 9.57 32.79
CA PRO A 451 23.57 10.59 33.48
C PRO A 451 24.49 11.36 32.52
N GLU A 452 24.82 12.62 32.85
CA GLU A 452 25.68 13.44 31.99
C GLU A 452 27.03 12.79 31.67
N GLY A 453 27.62 12.05 32.61
CA GLY A 453 28.86 11.29 32.38
C GLY A 453 28.73 10.26 31.26
N ILE A 454 27.59 9.56 31.18
CA ILE A 454 27.30 8.60 30.10
C ILE A 454 27.09 9.33 28.78
N GLN A 455 26.38 10.46 28.78
CA GLN A 455 26.17 11.27 27.58
C GLN A 455 27.49 11.80 26.99
N LYS A 456 28.40 12.28 27.86
CA LYS A 456 29.75 12.72 27.46
C LYS A 456 30.58 11.58 26.87
N VAL A 457 30.58 10.40 27.51
CA VAL A 457 31.28 9.21 27.00
C VAL A 457 30.69 8.74 25.66
N ALA A 458 29.36 8.80 25.51
CA ALA A 458 28.66 8.49 24.26
C ALA A 458 28.85 9.56 23.17
N LYS A 459 29.50 10.69 23.48
CA LYS A 459 29.70 11.86 22.61
C LYS A 459 28.39 12.43 22.05
N CYS A 460 27.33 12.38 22.85
CA CYS A 460 26.01 12.86 22.45
C CYS A 460 25.26 13.42 23.68
N LEU A 461 25.17 14.74 23.74
CA LEU A 461 24.40 15.47 24.76
C LEU A 461 22.94 15.62 24.30
N ILE A 462 22.01 15.14 25.12
CA ILE A 462 20.58 15.19 24.83
C ILE A 462 20.05 16.61 25.00
N GLY A 463 19.40 17.12 23.96
CA GLY A 463 19.03 18.52 23.78
C GLY A 463 20.00 19.34 22.94
N VAL A 464 21.16 18.77 22.57
CA VAL A 464 22.16 19.43 21.70
C VAL A 464 22.40 18.61 20.44
N ASN A 465 22.91 17.38 20.60
CA ASN A 465 23.26 16.51 19.46
C ASN A 465 22.07 15.64 19.01
N TYR A 466 21.16 15.32 19.94
CA TYR A 466 19.92 14.61 19.69
C TYR A 466 18.81 15.26 20.54
N PRO A 467 17.58 15.46 20.02
CA PRO A 467 16.54 16.21 20.72
C PRO A 467 16.10 15.56 22.03
N LYS A 468 15.60 16.38 22.96
CA LYS A 468 14.84 15.88 24.11
C LYS A 468 13.49 15.32 23.64
N PRO A 469 12.87 14.38 24.38
CA PRO A 469 11.52 13.90 24.09
C PRO A 469 10.55 15.07 23.93
N MET A 470 9.84 15.09 22.80
CA MET A 470 8.89 16.17 22.50
C MET A 470 7.64 16.15 23.38
N VAL A 471 7.36 15.04 24.06
CA VAL A 471 6.23 14.83 24.97
C VAL A 471 6.62 13.91 26.13
N ASN A 472 5.88 13.98 27.23
CA ASN A 472 5.88 12.94 28.26
C ASN A 472 4.88 11.85 27.89
N HIS A 473 5.35 10.68 27.45
CA HIS A 473 4.50 9.58 26.99
C HIS A 473 3.46 9.14 28.04
N ALA A 474 3.83 9.08 29.32
CA ALA A 474 2.92 8.61 30.37
C ALA A 474 1.74 9.55 30.57
N GLU A 475 1.99 10.86 30.51
CA GLU A 475 0.94 11.87 30.63
C GLU A 475 0.11 11.98 29.35
N ALA A 476 0.77 12.05 28.19
CA ALA A 476 0.12 12.20 26.88
C ALA A 476 -0.79 11.00 26.57
N SER A 477 -0.29 9.77 26.72
CA SER A 477 -1.09 8.58 26.45
C SER A 477 -2.28 8.43 27.41
N ARG A 478 -2.11 8.76 28.69
CA ARG A 478 -3.22 8.76 29.67
C ARG A 478 -4.31 9.76 29.26
N LEU A 479 -3.92 10.97 28.88
CA LEU A 479 -4.86 12.00 28.41
C LEU A 479 -5.57 11.54 27.13
N ASN A 480 -4.83 11.03 26.15
CA ASN A 480 -5.37 10.62 24.84
C ASN A 480 -6.30 9.40 24.95
N ILE A 481 -6.02 8.44 25.84
CA ILE A 481 -6.93 7.33 26.13
C ILE A 481 -8.26 7.85 26.70
N GLU A 482 -8.22 8.84 27.58
CA GLU A 482 -9.45 9.46 28.13
C GLU A 482 -10.20 10.25 27.05
N ARG A 483 -9.52 10.99 26.17
CA ARG A 483 -10.12 11.65 25.00
C ARG A 483 -10.85 10.64 24.11
N MET A 484 -10.20 9.53 23.74
CA MET A 484 -10.82 8.46 22.94
C MET A 484 -12.04 7.85 23.62
N LYS A 485 -11.96 7.61 24.93
CA LYS A 485 -13.07 7.07 25.71
C LYS A 485 -14.28 8.02 25.68
N GLN A 486 -14.07 9.33 25.85
CA GLN A 486 -15.14 10.32 25.78
C GLN A 486 -15.80 10.35 24.39
N ILE A 487 -15.01 10.29 23.32
CA ILE A 487 -15.52 10.25 21.94
C ILE A 487 -16.42 9.02 21.72
N TYR A 488 -15.97 7.84 22.11
CA TYR A 488 -16.75 6.61 21.96
C TYR A 488 -17.98 6.53 22.89
N GLN A 489 -17.94 7.19 24.05
CA GLN A 489 -19.12 7.34 24.91
C GLN A 489 -20.17 8.25 24.27
N GLN A 490 -19.77 9.32 23.57
CA GLN A 490 -20.70 10.18 22.85
C GLN A 490 -21.29 9.47 21.62
N LEU A 491 -20.47 8.71 20.89
CA LEU A 491 -20.92 7.91 19.74
C LEU A 491 -21.92 6.82 20.12
N SER A 492 -21.72 6.15 21.26
CA SER A 492 -22.64 5.12 21.73
C SER A 492 -23.97 5.67 22.25
N ARG A 493 -23.98 6.91 22.77
CA ARG A 493 -25.22 7.63 23.08
C ARG A 493 -25.98 8.07 21.82
N TYR A 494 -25.27 8.35 20.73
CA TYR A 494 -25.86 8.68 19.42
C TYR A 494 -26.38 7.44 18.67
N ARG A 495 -25.71 6.28 18.81
CA ARG A 495 -26.23 4.98 18.33
C ARG A 495 -27.16 4.38 19.38
N GLY A 496 -28.38 4.93 19.47
CA GLY A 496 -29.45 4.32 20.26
C GLY A 496 -29.57 2.82 20.00
N LEU A 497 -29.53 2.01 21.07
CA LEU A 497 -29.77 0.56 21.11
C LEU A 497 -29.07 -0.29 20.02
N GLY A 498 -27.84 -0.75 20.31
CA GLY A 498 -27.27 -1.93 19.64
C GLY A 498 -25.75 -2.00 19.61
N LEU A 499 -25.19 -2.96 20.36
CA LEU A 499 -23.77 -3.33 20.46
C LEU A 499 -22.85 -2.37 21.23
N LEU A 500 -23.02 -2.32 22.55
CA LEU A 500 -21.88 -2.20 23.45
C LEU A 500 -21.70 -3.57 24.12
N ALA A 501 -20.64 -4.31 23.75
CA ALA A 501 -20.16 -5.38 24.61
C ALA A 501 -19.68 -4.73 25.91
N SER A 502 -20.18 -5.22 27.04
CA SER A 502 -19.83 -4.78 28.37
C SER A 502 -18.31 -4.77 28.59
N VAL A 503 -17.82 -3.68 29.18
CA VAL A 503 -16.43 -3.49 29.59
C VAL A 503 -16.16 -4.37 30.81
N PRO A 504 -15.23 -5.34 30.80
CA PRO A 504 -14.75 -5.97 32.01
C PRO A 504 -13.75 -5.03 32.68
N SER A 505 -14.10 -4.49 33.84
CA SER A 505 -13.14 -3.87 34.76
C SER A 505 -12.35 -4.97 35.47
N ASN A 506 -11.06 -5.09 35.19
CA ASN A 506 -10.14 -5.91 36.00
C ASN A 506 -8.95 -5.05 36.46
N PRO A 507 -8.69 -4.88 37.78
CA PRO A 507 -7.72 -3.92 38.29
C PRO A 507 -6.28 -4.44 38.43
N ASN A 508 -5.92 -5.57 37.80
CA ASN A 508 -4.54 -6.09 37.85
C ASN A 508 -3.88 -6.06 36.47
N GLY A 509 -2.92 -5.15 36.33
CA GLY A 509 -2.04 -5.06 35.17
C GLY A 509 -1.14 -6.30 35.05
N ASN A 510 -1.42 -7.13 34.05
CA ASN A 510 -0.42 -7.99 33.45
C ASN A 510 -0.75 -8.16 31.96
N GLY A 511 0.06 -7.52 31.11
CA GLY A 511 -0.09 -7.54 29.66
C GLY A 511 0.26 -8.90 29.07
N GLY A 512 -0.75 -9.75 28.88
CA GLY A 512 -0.66 -10.96 28.07
C GLY A 512 -0.85 -10.64 26.60
N LEU A 513 0.17 -10.91 25.79
CA LEU A 513 0.15 -10.84 24.33
C LEU A 513 -0.92 -11.80 23.78
N MET A 514 -1.86 -11.32 22.96
CA MET A 514 -2.69 -12.22 22.15
C MET A 514 -1.80 -12.99 21.18
N GLY A 515 -1.56 -14.26 21.50
CA GLY A 515 -1.07 -15.24 20.54
C GLY A 515 -2.16 -15.56 19.53
N TYR A 516 -1.76 -15.72 18.27
CA TYR A 516 -2.55 -16.42 17.27
C TYR A 516 -2.92 -17.81 17.84
N THR A 517 -4.19 -18.03 18.16
CA THR A 517 -4.68 -19.30 18.67
C THR A 517 -4.50 -20.37 17.61
N SER A 518 -3.64 -21.33 17.95
CA SER A 518 -3.49 -22.61 17.25
C SER A 518 -4.66 -23.51 17.62
N GLY A 519 -5.19 -24.24 16.64
CA GLY A 519 -6.34 -25.12 16.79
C GLY A 519 -6.18 -26.14 17.91
N GLU A 520 -7.28 -26.38 18.62
CA GLU A 520 -7.40 -27.40 19.65
C GLU A 520 -7.21 -28.80 19.04
N ASN A 521 -6.27 -29.54 19.63
CA ASN A 521 -6.18 -30.99 19.49
C ASN A 521 -7.19 -31.65 20.44
N GLY A 522 -7.85 -32.69 19.93
CA GLY A 522 -8.66 -33.61 20.72
C GLY A 522 -7.86 -34.36 21.80
N PRO A 523 -8.56 -35.06 22.71
CA PRO A 523 -7.97 -35.55 23.93
C PRO A 523 -7.18 -36.85 23.69
N ALA A 524 -5.90 -36.82 24.07
CA ALA A 524 -5.09 -38.02 24.23
C ALA A 524 -5.20 -38.50 25.69
N CYS A 525 -5.66 -39.75 25.81
CA CYS A 525 -5.66 -40.58 27.00
C CYS A 525 -4.23 -40.91 27.48
N ASN A 526 -4.02 -40.99 28.80
CA ASN A 526 -3.08 -41.95 29.37
C ASN A 526 -3.46 -42.39 30.79
N SER A 527 -3.87 -43.66 30.86
CA SER A 527 -3.62 -44.72 31.85
C SER A 527 -3.41 -44.43 33.34
N GLY A 528 -4.18 -45.17 34.17
CA GLY A 528 -3.87 -45.42 35.58
C GLY A 528 -4.93 -46.22 36.35
N GLY A 529 -4.99 -47.55 36.14
CA GLY A 529 -5.33 -48.52 37.20
C GLY A 529 -6.76 -49.08 37.28
N GLY A 530 -6.89 -50.42 37.12
CA GLY A 530 -7.95 -51.22 37.74
C GLY A 530 -8.88 -51.99 36.79
N ALA A 531 -8.50 -53.21 36.41
CA ALA A 531 -9.40 -54.26 35.90
C ALA A 531 -10.20 -54.92 37.07
N PRO A 532 -11.10 -55.92 36.88
CA PRO A 532 -11.62 -56.58 35.67
C PRO A 532 -13.19 -56.55 35.66
N VAL A 533 -14.00 -57.12 34.76
CA VAL A 533 -14.18 -58.48 34.22
C VAL A 533 -15.30 -58.40 33.14
N GLY A 534 -15.23 -59.20 32.06
CA GLY A 534 -16.46 -59.78 31.47
C GLY A 534 -16.76 -59.56 29.97
N ALA A 535 -16.14 -60.39 29.14
CA ALA A 535 -16.69 -61.20 28.03
C ALA A 535 -17.51 -60.59 26.85
N SER A 536 -17.02 -60.94 25.63
CA SER A 536 -17.73 -61.42 24.40
C SER A 536 -18.80 -60.54 23.73
N ASP A 537 -19.04 -60.48 22.42
CA ASP A 537 -18.46 -61.07 21.19
C ASP A 537 -19.17 -60.41 19.96
N GLY A 538 -18.55 -60.49 18.77
CA GLY A 538 -19.19 -60.53 17.43
C GLY A 538 -19.84 -59.24 16.85
N GLN A 539 -19.27 -58.60 15.81
CA GLN A 539 -19.35 -58.88 14.35
C GLN A 539 -20.58 -58.32 13.58
N ILE A 540 -20.27 -57.49 12.55
CA ILE A 540 -20.71 -57.58 11.13
C ILE A 540 -21.92 -56.75 10.56
N LEU A 541 -21.56 -55.92 9.55
CA LEU A 541 -22.14 -55.52 8.22
C LEU A 541 -23.49 -54.78 7.98
N GLN A 542 -23.37 -53.77 7.08
CA GLN A 542 -24.26 -53.35 5.94
C GLN A 542 -25.69 -52.82 6.22
N SER A 543 -26.35 -51.93 5.46
CA SER A 543 -26.11 -51.09 4.26
C SER A 543 -27.40 -50.27 3.94
N CYS A 544 -27.29 -49.25 3.07
CA CYS A 544 -28.36 -48.64 2.21
C CYS A 544 -29.45 -47.77 2.88
N ALA A 545 -30.14 -46.80 2.25
CA ALA A 545 -30.03 -45.93 1.07
C ALA A 545 -31.19 -44.88 1.16
N LEU A 546 -31.13 -43.81 0.35
CA LEU A 546 -32.00 -42.59 0.29
C LEU A 546 -33.51 -42.86 -0.02
N PRO A 547 -34.44 -41.86 0.12
CA PRO A 547 -34.77 -40.91 -0.97
C PRO A 547 -35.27 -39.48 -0.56
N GLU A 548 -35.52 -38.63 -1.57
CA GLU A 548 -35.83 -37.18 -1.56
C GLU A 548 -37.36 -36.89 -1.91
N PRO A 549 -37.84 -35.66 -2.24
CA PRO A 549 -38.80 -34.81 -1.48
C PRO A 549 -40.19 -34.55 -2.17
N PRO A 550 -41.00 -33.55 -1.73
CA PRO A 550 -41.82 -32.77 -2.68
C PRO A 550 -42.06 -31.26 -2.39
N ALA A 551 -42.72 -30.56 -3.35
CA ALA A 551 -42.95 -29.11 -3.48
C ALA A 551 -44.46 -28.69 -3.59
N GLY A 552 -44.76 -27.36 -3.55
CA GLY A 552 -46.04 -26.67 -3.93
C GLY A 552 -46.69 -25.87 -2.77
N ALA A 553 -47.38 -24.70 -2.88
CA ALA A 553 -48.06 -23.95 -3.95
C ALA A 553 -48.40 -22.47 -3.53
N SER A 554 -49.07 -21.70 -4.41
CA SER A 554 -49.31 -20.23 -4.43
C SER A 554 -50.80 -19.77 -4.32
N CYS A 555 -51.07 -18.45 -4.08
CA CYS A 555 -52.26 -17.61 -4.46
C CYS A 555 -52.14 -16.18 -3.82
N ILE A 556 -52.03 -15.02 -4.52
CA ILE A 556 -52.97 -14.07 -5.20
C ILE A 556 -54.01 -13.31 -4.32
N GLN A 557 -53.91 -11.96 -4.23
CA GLN A 557 -54.97 -10.97 -4.58
C GLN A 557 -54.51 -9.48 -4.55
N GLN A 558 -55.12 -8.66 -5.41
CA GLN A 558 -54.83 -7.27 -5.80
C GLN A 558 -55.75 -6.20 -5.15
N SER A 559 -55.27 -4.94 -5.08
CA SER A 559 -55.97 -3.65 -5.33
C SER A 559 -54.98 -2.52 -4.97
N GLY A 560 -54.74 -1.40 -5.66
CA GLY A 560 -55.38 -0.69 -6.77
C GLY A 560 -55.69 0.75 -6.34
N TYR A 561 -54.87 1.75 -6.74
CA TYR A 561 -55.26 3.10 -7.26
C TYR A 561 -54.10 4.12 -7.27
N SER A 562 -54.02 4.85 -8.38
CA SER A 562 -53.22 6.04 -8.74
C SER A 562 -53.71 7.32 -8.03
N GLN A 563 -53.18 8.55 -8.11
CA GLN A 563 -52.29 9.29 -9.02
C GLN A 563 -52.01 10.68 -8.36
N GLY A 564 -50.97 11.43 -8.78
CA GLY A 564 -51.10 12.90 -8.92
C GLY A 564 -50.25 13.83 -8.04
N SER A 565 -49.12 14.27 -8.62
CA SER A 565 -48.66 15.68 -8.78
C SER A 565 -48.59 16.67 -7.61
N GLY A 566 -47.40 17.25 -7.43
CA GLY A 566 -47.16 18.49 -6.67
C GLY A 566 -45.78 19.09 -6.96
N ILE A 567 -45.72 19.96 -7.96
CA ILE A 567 -44.60 20.86 -8.29
C ILE A 567 -44.55 21.97 -7.22
N SER A 568 -43.36 22.30 -6.71
CA SER A 568 -43.08 23.66 -6.22
C SER A 568 -41.69 24.12 -6.66
N HIS A 569 -41.69 25.06 -7.60
CA HIS A 569 -40.62 26.01 -7.83
C HIS A 569 -40.27 26.75 -6.54
N TYR A 570 -38.98 26.95 -6.28
CA TYR A 570 -38.48 28.22 -5.78
C TYR A 570 -37.14 28.55 -6.45
N SER A 571 -36.96 29.84 -6.61
CA SER A 571 -36.20 30.60 -7.59
C SER A 571 -34.69 30.65 -7.37
N HIS A 572 -33.99 30.78 -8.49
CA HIS A 572 -32.69 31.40 -8.65
C HIS A 572 -32.54 32.68 -7.81
N GLU A 573 -31.41 32.81 -7.12
CA GLU A 573 -30.69 34.07 -7.04
C GLU A 573 -29.20 33.83 -7.32
N ASP A 574 -28.73 34.57 -8.31
CA ASP A 574 -27.36 34.61 -8.80
C ASP A 574 -26.40 35.21 -7.78
N SER A 575 -25.20 34.66 -7.72
CA SER A 575 -24.00 35.41 -7.30
C SER A 575 -22.77 34.79 -7.97
N GLN A 576 -22.63 35.09 -9.27
CA GLN A 576 -21.33 35.10 -9.93
C GLN A 576 -20.48 36.22 -9.32
N GLN A 577 -19.35 35.86 -8.69
CA GLN A 577 -18.22 36.80 -8.59
C GLN A 577 -17.06 36.26 -9.41
N ALA A 578 -16.99 36.80 -10.62
CA ALA A 578 -15.84 36.72 -11.49
C ALA A 578 -14.66 37.49 -10.86
N TYR A 579 -13.53 36.81 -10.66
CA TYR A 579 -12.25 37.48 -10.50
C TYR A 579 -11.77 37.95 -11.86
N ILE A 580 -12.04 39.22 -12.16
CA ILE A 580 -11.51 39.94 -13.32
C ILE A 580 -10.07 40.37 -13.03
N LEU A 581 -9.17 39.96 -13.92
CA LEU A 581 -7.86 40.55 -14.16
C LEU A 581 -7.94 42.09 -14.23
N LYS A 582 -7.17 42.78 -13.39
CA LYS A 582 -6.70 44.14 -13.70
C LYS A 582 -5.20 44.12 -13.92
N GLN A 583 -4.82 44.05 -15.20
CA GLN A 583 -3.58 44.62 -15.69
C GLN A 583 -3.66 46.14 -15.53
N GLY A 584 -2.73 46.71 -14.75
CA GLY A 584 -2.43 48.13 -14.75
C GLY A 584 -1.01 48.34 -15.25
N ARG A 585 -0.85 48.65 -16.53
CA ARG A 585 0.34 49.31 -17.07
C ARG A 585 0.27 50.80 -16.70
N SER A 586 1.31 51.34 -16.09
CA SER A 586 1.82 52.67 -16.48
C SER A 586 3.32 52.76 -16.20
N SER A 587 4.03 53.04 -17.27
CA SER A 587 5.42 53.44 -17.40
C SER A 587 5.63 54.90 -16.98
N LEU A 588 6.85 55.23 -16.52
CA LEU A 588 7.62 56.50 -16.68
C LEU A 588 8.78 56.44 -15.66
N SER A 589 10.04 56.18 -16.00
CA SER A 589 11.04 57.01 -16.72
C SER A 589 12.09 57.61 -15.77
N GLY A 590 13.37 57.33 -16.03
CA GLY A 590 14.40 58.38 -16.06
C GLY A 590 15.56 58.36 -15.04
N GLY A 591 16.73 57.85 -15.49
CA GLY A 591 18.08 58.38 -15.18
C GLY A 591 18.67 58.07 -13.78
N LYS A 592 19.97 57.92 -13.55
CA LYS A 592 21.22 58.15 -14.30
C LYS A 592 22.33 57.28 -13.66
N ARG A 593 23.30 56.87 -14.49
CA ARG A 593 24.66 56.36 -14.18
C ARG A 593 25.51 57.43 -13.42
N PRO A 594 26.68 57.13 -12.79
CA PRO A 594 27.81 56.43 -13.42
C PRO A 594 28.70 55.48 -12.57
N ARG A 595 29.59 54.82 -13.30
CA ARG A 595 30.70 53.90 -12.96
C ARG A 595 31.95 54.62 -12.41
N GLN A 596 32.82 53.85 -11.75
CA GLN A 596 34.30 53.72 -11.95
C GLN A 596 34.75 52.41 -11.27
N GLU A 597 35.37 51.43 -11.96
CA GLU A 597 36.83 51.19 -12.20
C GLU A 597 37.56 50.79 -10.90
N GLU A 598 38.31 49.69 -10.74
CA GLU A 598 39.48 49.13 -11.47
C GLU A 598 39.48 47.57 -11.40
N GLU A 599 39.76 46.78 -12.46
CA GLU A 599 41.05 46.31 -13.01
C GLU A 599 42.08 45.69 -12.03
N THR A 600 42.38 44.38 -12.20
CA THR A 600 43.74 43.84 -12.46
C THR A 600 43.76 42.31 -12.73
N GLN A 601 44.13 41.98 -13.98
CA GLN A 601 45.02 40.91 -14.51
C GLN A 601 45.36 39.68 -13.63
N SER A 602 45.15 38.42 -14.06
CA SER A 602 45.73 37.58 -15.15
C SER A 602 46.85 36.62 -14.70
N VAL A 603 46.91 35.47 -15.38
CA VAL A 603 48.01 34.47 -15.53
C VAL A 603 47.76 33.08 -14.91
N GLY A 604 47.56 32.08 -15.78
CA GLY A 604 47.66 30.64 -15.49
C GLY A 604 49.10 30.11 -15.51
N PRO A 605 49.36 28.80 -15.27
CA PRO A 605 49.47 27.83 -16.38
C PRO A 605 48.89 26.44 -16.05
N LYS A 606 48.22 25.79 -17.01
CA LYS A 606 48.68 24.64 -17.84
C LYS A 606 49.23 23.38 -17.12
N VAL A 607 48.48 22.29 -17.28
CA VAL A 607 48.87 20.93 -17.75
C VAL A 607 49.83 20.10 -16.87
N GLN A 608 49.41 18.91 -16.41
CA GLN A 608 49.85 17.60 -16.98
C GLN A 608 49.11 16.38 -16.37
N ARG A 609 48.65 15.51 -17.28
CA ARG A 609 48.35 14.09 -17.02
C ARG A 609 49.63 13.36 -16.58
N GLN A 610 49.52 12.43 -15.64
CA GLN A 610 50.32 11.21 -15.68
C GLN A 610 49.51 10.01 -15.17
N SER A 611 49.49 9.00 -16.02
CA SER A 611 49.03 7.63 -15.81
C SER A 611 50.18 6.74 -15.33
N VAL A 612 49.79 5.54 -14.87
CA VAL A 612 50.55 4.28 -14.73
C VAL A 612 51.12 3.98 -13.33
N ASN A 613 50.41 3.14 -12.56
CA ASN A 613 50.67 1.69 -12.45
C ASN A 613 49.44 0.95 -11.92
#